data_AF-A0A9D7Y593-F1
#
_entry.id   AF-A0A9D7Y593-F1
#
_cell.length_a   1.000
_cell.length_b   1.000
_cell.length_c   1.000
_cell.angle_alpha   90.00
_cell.angle_beta   90.00
_cell.angle_gamma   90.00
#
_symmetry.space_group_name_H-M   'P 1'
#
loop_
_entity.id
_entity.type
_entity.pdbx_description
1 polymer ?
#
loop_
_entity_poly.entity_id
_entity_poly.type
_entity_poly.pdbx_seq_one_letter_code
_entity_poly.pdbx_strand_id
1 'polypeptide(L)'
;MEFVYKMAFYVMFGITVFIILYLMVGSISMIFDPYSKKMEIVYYLIGCTILGIGLYKSYNIIKISDEYMNSCGVLGITWIVTLVFIVITLLFFNGPFRWQ
;
A
#
# COMPACT_ATOMS: atom_id res chain seq x y z
N MET A 1 26.34 -4.33 -8.46
CA MET A 1 25.26 -4.71 -7.52
C MET A 1 24.45 -3.48 -7.11
N GLU A 2 25.06 -2.41 -6.60
CA GLU A 2 24.34 -1.18 -6.18
C GLU A 2 23.42 -0.57 -7.25
N PHE A 3 23.86 -0.50 -8.51
CA PHE A 3 23.04 0.03 -9.61
C PHE A 3 21.70 -0.72 -9.75
N VAL A 4 21.73 -2.05 -9.61
CA VAL A 4 20.54 -2.90 -9.72
C VAL A 4 19.59 -2.63 -8.56
N TYR A 5 20.10 -2.52 -7.33
CA TYR A 5 19.28 -2.20 -6.16
C TYR A 5 18.67 -0.80 -6.23
N LYS A 6 19.42 0.18 -6.75
CA LYS A 6 18.94 1.54 -6.96
C LYS A 6 17.82 1.60 -7.99
N MET A 7 18.00 0.91 -9.13
CA MET A 7 16.95 0.79 -10.15
C MET A 7 15.71 0.09 -9.59
N ALA A 8 15.89 -1.04 -8.89
CA ALA A 8 14.79 -1.77 -8.26
C ALA A 8 14.03 -0.90 -7.25
N PHE A 9 14.75 -0.13 -6.42
CA PHE A 9 14.14 0.79 -5.47
C PHE A 9 13.25 1.82 -6.15
N TYR A 10 13.74 2.52 -7.17
CA TYR A 10 12.94 3.55 -7.84
C TYR A 10 11.73 2.98 -8.57
N VAL A 11 11.86 1.78 -9.16
CA VAL A 11 10.72 1.08 -9.77
C VAL A 11 9.68 0.71 -8.71
N MET A 12 10.10 0.09 -7.60
CA MET A 12 9.19 -0.26 -6.50
C MET A 12 8.54 0.96 -5.87
N PHE A 13 9.32 2.03 -5.65
CA PHE A 13 8.83 3.30 -5.13
C PHE A 13 7.79 3.90 -6.06
N GLY A 14 8.08 4.01 -7.36
CA GLY A 14 7.15 4.52 -8.36
C GLY A 14 5.84 3.74 -8.41
N ILE A 15 5.90 2.41 -8.47
CA ILE A 15 4.71 1.56 -8.45
C ILE A 15 3.93 1.77 -7.15
N THR A 16 4.61 1.87 -6.01
CA THR A 16 3.95 2.10 -4.71
C THR A 16 3.21 3.45 -4.70
N VAL A 17 3.81 4.51 -5.24
CA VAL A 17 3.14 5.81 -5.39
C VAL A 17 1.90 5.70 -6.28
N PHE A 18 2.00 5.02 -7.43
CA PHE A 18 0.86 4.81 -8.32
C PHE A 18 -0.27 4.04 -7.63
N ILE A 19 0.05 3.00 -6.85
CA ILE A 19 -0.96 2.24 -6.08
C ILE A 19 -1.61 3.14 -5.03
N ILE A 20 -0.85 3.96 -4.30
CA ILE A 20 -1.41 4.90 -3.32
C ILE A 20 -2.34 5.91 -4.00
N LEU A 21 -1.94 6.48 -5.14
CA LEU A 21 -2.78 7.41 -5.89
C LEU A 21 -4.06 6.73 -6.38
N TYR A 22 -3.97 5.52 -6.91
CA TYR A 22 -5.12 4.73 -7.33
C TYR A 22 -6.09 4.48 -6.15
N LEU A 23 -5.58 4.06 -5.00
CA LEU A 23 -6.39 3.84 -3.80
C LEU A 23 -7.03 5.13 -3.28
N MET A 24 -6.31 6.26 -3.31
CA MET A 24 -6.86 7.56 -2.94
C MET A 24 -7.98 7.98 -3.89
N VAL A 25 -7.76 7.94 -5.20
CA VAL A 25 -8.80 8.29 -6.19
C VAL A 25 -10.01 7.37 -6.05
N GLY A 26 -9.78 6.07 -5.87
CA GLY A 26 -10.83 5.09 -5.59
C GLY A 26 -11.64 5.46 -4.35
N SER A 27 -10.97 5.79 -3.24
CA SER A 27 -11.65 6.19 -2.01
C SER A 27 -12.49 7.47 -2.19
N ILE A 28 -11.98 8.47 -2.92
CA ILE A 28 -12.71 9.71 -3.22
C ILE A 28 -13.94 9.40 -4.09
N SER A 29 -13.78 8.59 -5.13
CA SER A 29 -14.92 8.22 -6.00
C SER A 29 -16.03 7.51 -5.23
N MET A 30 -15.68 6.64 -4.28
CA MET A 30 -16.64 5.94 -3.43
C MET A 30 -17.34 6.86 -2.42
N ILE A 31 -16.68 7.94 -1.95
CA ILE A 31 -17.32 8.93 -1.06
C ILE A 31 -18.49 9.63 -1.76
N PHE A 32 -18.38 9.88 -3.07
CA PHE A 32 -19.42 10.56 -3.85
C PHE A 32 -20.46 9.61 -4.45
N ASP A 33 -20.23 8.29 -4.40
CA ASP A 33 -21.19 7.29 -4.87
C ASP A 33 -22.20 6.94 -3.75
N PRO A 34 -23.50 7.24 -3.91
CA PRO A 34 -24.52 6.95 -2.91
C PRO A 34 -24.79 5.46 -2.70
N TYR A 35 -24.35 4.59 -3.61
CA TYR A 35 -24.52 3.14 -3.51
C TYR A 35 -23.29 2.43 -2.92
N SER A 36 -22.22 3.17 -2.60
CA SER A 36 -21.00 2.56 -2.07
C SER A 36 -21.16 2.09 -0.62
N LYS A 37 -20.53 0.96 -0.29
CA LYS A 37 -20.41 0.51 1.09
C LYS A 37 -19.37 1.39 1.79
N LYS A 38 -19.82 2.23 2.72
CA LYS A 38 -18.94 3.12 3.51
C LYS A 38 -17.75 2.40 4.17
N MET A 39 -17.89 1.12 4.49
CA MET A 39 -16.81 0.30 5.04
C MET A 39 -15.65 0.07 4.06
N GLU A 40 -15.91 0.00 2.75
CA GLU A 40 -14.87 -0.22 1.74
C GLU A 40 -13.95 0.99 1.63
N ILE A 41 -14.49 2.20 1.78
CA ILE A 41 -13.72 3.46 1.82
C ILE A 41 -12.68 3.39 2.95
N VAL A 42 -13.07 2.90 4.12
CA VAL A 42 -12.18 2.77 5.28
C VAL A 42 -11.02 1.82 4.98
N TYR A 43 -11.26 0.70 4.30
CA TYR A 43 -10.20 -0.24 3.94
C TYR A 43 -9.22 0.35 2.93
N TYR A 44 -9.72 1.09 1.94
CA TYR A 44 -8.87 1.78 0.97
C TYR A 44 -7.99 2.83 1.64
N LEU A 45 -8.54 3.61 2.58
CA LEU A 45 -7.78 4.60 3.34
C LEU A 45 -6.72 3.95 4.26
N ILE A 46 -7.05 2.85 4.93
CA ILE A 46 -6.08 2.11 5.75
C ILE A 46 -4.96 1.54 4.88
N GLY A 47 -5.29 0.94 3.73
CA GLY A 47 -4.30 0.45 2.76
C GLY A 47 -3.37 1.56 2.27
N CYS A 48 -3.92 2.73 1.92
CA CYS A 48 -3.14 3.93 1.60
C CYS A 48 -2.19 4.33 2.73
N THR A 49 -2.66 4.27 3.98
CA THR A 49 -1.88 4.69 5.14
C THR A 49 -0.71 3.74 5.39
N ILE A 50 -0.93 2.42 5.30
CA ILE A 50 0.12 1.40 5.44
C ILE A 50 1.20 1.58 4.37
N LEU A 51 0.79 1.69 3.11
CA LEU A 51 1.72 1.91 2.00
C LEU A 51 2.47 3.24 2.12
N GLY A 52 1.78 4.31 2.52
CA GLY A 52 2.38 5.64 2.73
C GLY A 52 3.43 5.64 3.83
N ILE A 53 3.17 4.95 4.96
CA ILE A 53 4.15 4.82 6.06
C ILE A 53 5.37 4.01 5.60
N GLY A 54 5.17 2.91 4.88
CA GLY A 54 6.28 2.11 4.36
C GLY A 54 7.13 2.87 3.36
N LEU A 55 6.49 3.65 2.48
CA LEU A 55 7.16 4.52 1.52
C LEU A 55 7.97 5.61 2.21
N TYR A 56 7.39 6.30 3.21
CA TYR A 56 8.11 7.29 4.02
C TYR A 56 9.33 6.71 4.73
N LYS A 57 9.18 5.54 5.38
CA LYS A 57 10.30 4.86 6.05
C LYS A 57 11.39 4.47 5.06
N SER A 58 11.03 3.90 3.91
CA SER A 58 12.01 3.50 2.89
C SER A 58 12.79 4.71 2.35
N TYR A 59 12.12 5.85 2.18
CA TYR A 59 12.76 7.08 1.71
C TYR A 59 13.74 7.65 2.75
N ASN A 60 13.36 7.63 4.03
CA ASN A 60 14.24 8.07 5.11
C ASN A 60 15.50 7.20 5.24
N ILE A 61 15.41 5.89 5.01
CA ILE A 61 16.59 5.01 5.05
C ILE A 61 17.58 5.42 3.96
N ILE A 62 17.12 5.58 2.71
CA ILE A 62 18.02 6.04 1.63
C ILE A 62 18.61 7.41 1.91
N LYS A 63 17.82 8.36 2.45
CA LYS A 63 18.31 9.71 2.74
C LYS A 63 19.46 9.70 3.77
N ILE A 64 19.47 8.75 4.71
CA ILE A 64 20.41 8.73 5.83
C ILE A 64 21.61 7.81 5.56
N SER A 65 21.38 6.62 5.00
CA SER A 65 22.40 5.58 4.89
C SER A 65 22.70 5.12 3.46
N ASP A 66 21.97 5.60 2.45
CA ASP A 66 22.09 5.15 1.05
C ASP A 66 21.95 3.61 0.88
N GLU A 67 21.33 2.94 1.86
CA GLU A 67 21.14 1.49 1.85
C GLU A 67 19.90 1.11 1.02
N TYR A 68 20.08 1.05 -0.31
CA TYR A 68 19.00 0.70 -1.24
C TYR A 68 18.44 -0.72 -1.01
N MET A 69 19.29 -1.69 -0.66
CA MET A 69 18.85 -3.08 -0.41
C MET A 69 17.89 -3.16 0.79
N ASN A 70 18.25 -2.48 1.89
CA ASN A 70 17.43 -2.42 3.09
C ASN A 70 16.09 -1.70 2.81
N SER A 71 16.14 -0.60 2.06
CA SER A 71 14.96 0.17 1.67
C SER A 71 14.01 -0.61 0.76
N CYS A 72 14.54 -1.38 -0.20
CA CYS A 72 13.75 -2.34 -0.99
C CYS A 72 13.10 -3.41 -0.10
N GLY A 73 13.83 -3.92 0.90
CA GLY A 73 13.30 -4.85 1.88
C GLY A 73 12.10 -4.28 2.65
N VAL A 74 12.20 -3.03 3.12
CA VAL A 74 11.11 -2.34 3.82
C VAL A 74 9.88 -2.15 2.93
N LEU A 75 10.07 -1.73 1.67
CA LEU A 75 8.96 -1.63 0.71
C LEU A 75 8.31 -3.00 0.44
N GLY A 76 9.13 -4.04 0.23
CA GLY A 76 8.65 -5.40 0.01
C GLY A 76 7.82 -5.93 1.19
N ILE A 77 8.29 -5.74 2.43
CA ILE A 77 7.53 -6.11 3.63
C ILE A 77 6.22 -5.31 3.71
N THR A 78 6.26 -4.02 3.40
CA THR A 78 5.05 -3.18 3.40
C THR A 78 4.00 -3.70 2.41
N TRP A 79 4.43 -4.15 1.22
CA TRP A 79 3.53 -4.77 0.25
C TRP A 79 2.91 -6.06 0.78
N ILE A 80 3.70 -6.93 1.42
CA ILE A 80 3.21 -8.18 2.02
C ILE A 80 2.16 -7.87 3.09
N VAL A 81 2.44 -6.93 4.00
CA VAL A 81 1.50 -6.51 5.05
C VAL A 81 0.21 -5.96 4.45
N THR A 82 0.31 -5.15 3.39
CA THR A 82 -0.85 -4.59 2.69
C THR A 82 -1.69 -5.69 2.04
N LEU A 83 -1.05 -6.70 1.42
CA LEU A 83 -1.72 -7.83 0.79
C LEU A 83 -2.45 -8.69 1.83
N VAL A 84 -1.80 -9.00 2.95
CA VAL A 84 -2.41 -9.72 4.07
C VAL A 84 -3.63 -8.95 4.60
N PHE A 85 -3.51 -7.64 4.78
CA PHE A 85 -4.62 -6.80 5.22
C PHE A 85 -5.81 -6.86 4.25
N ILE A 86 -5.57 -6.77 2.94
CA ILE A 86 -6.62 -6.87 1.91
C ILE A 86 -7.32 -8.24 1.96
N VAL A 87 -6.57 -9.33 2.08
CA VAL A 87 -7.13 -10.68 2.17
C VAL A 87 -8.03 -10.82 3.41
N ILE A 88 -7.58 -10.33 4.57
CA ILE A 88 -8.38 -10.34 5.80
C ILE A 88 -9.64 -9.50 5.60
N THR A 89 -9.53 -8.29 5.04
CA THR A 89 -10.70 -7.43 4.87
C THR A 89 -11.72 -8.02 3.89
N LEU A 90 -11.26 -8.65 2.81
CA LEU A 90 -12.11 -9.38 1.89
C LEU A 90 -12.82 -10.54 2.59
N LEU A 91 -12.11 -11.42 3.31
CA LEU A 91 -12.71 -12.60 3.94
C LEU A 91 -13.73 -12.25 5.03
N PHE A 92 -13.45 -11.26 5.87
CA PHE A 92 -14.29 -10.93 7.03
C PHE A 92 -15.42 -9.96 6.71
N PHE A 93 -15.22 -9.01 5.79
CA PHE A 93 -16.19 -7.93 5.56
C PHE A 93 -16.93 -7.99 4.22
N ASN A 94 -16.38 -8.68 3.22
CA ASN A 94 -17.02 -8.90 1.92
C ASN A 94 -17.18 -10.38 1.53
N GLY A 95 -16.65 -11.30 2.35
CA GLY A 95 -16.65 -12.74 2.12
C GLY A 95 -17.85 -13.45 2.76
N PRO A 96 -17.99 -14.76 2.51
CA PRO A 96 -19.15 -15.57 2.90
C PRO A 96 -19.40 -15.63 4.41
N PHE A 97 -18.42 -15.31 5.25
CA PHE A 97 -18.58 -15.24 6.71
C PHE A 97 -19.58 -14.17 7.17
N ARG A 98 -19.86 -13.15 6.34
CA ARG A 98 -20.88 -12.14 6.62
C ARG A 98 -22.28 -12.56 6.16
N TRP A 99 -22.38 -13.65 5.42
CA TRP A 99 -23.61 -14.21 4.85
C TRP A 99 -24.11 -15.45 5.62
N GLN A 100 -23.42 -15.82 6.71
CA GLN A 100 -23.86 -16.78 7.72
C GLN A 100 -24.37 -16.03 8.94
#